data_AF-A0A940JN88-F1
#
_entry.id   AF-A0A940JN88-F1
#
_cell.length_a   1.000
_cell.length_b   1.000
_cell.length_c   1.000
_cell.angle_alpha   90.00
_cell.angle_beta   90.00
_cell.angle_gamma   90.00
#
_symmetry.space_group_name_H-M   'P 1'
#
loop_
_entity.id
_entity.type
_entity.pdbx_description
1 polymer ?
#
loop_
_entity_poly.entity_id
_entity_poly.type
_entity_poly.pdbx_seq_one_letter_code
_entity_poly.pdbx_strand_id
1 'polypeptide(L)'
;MGEAGALITTRAAELREALPGGGALMALDVGTKTVGTAFCDAGWSFATAGTTLPRGKFTADKAKLEDLVRQRSVKGIVIGLPLNMDGSEGPRAQASRAYARNLAPLGLPVLLWDERWSTASAERDMIAQDMSRGKRAERIDSHAAAVILQGAIDALAGAAF
;
A
#
# COMPACT_ATOMS: atom_id res chain seq x y z
N MET A 1 -15.50 20.17 -18.92
CA MET A 1 -15.49 18.83 -18.33
C MET A 1 -14.18 18.73 -17.56
N GLY A 2 -14.19 19.11 -16.28
CA GLY A 2 -12.97 19.19 -15.48
C GLY A 2 -12.43 17.80 -15.23
N GLU A 3 -11.17 17.56 -15.53
CA GLU A 3 -10.49 16.33 -15.13
C GLU A 3 -10.54 16.27 -13.60
N ALA A 4 -11.38 15.40 -13.06
CA ALA A 4 -11.35 15.09 -11.64
C ALA A 4 -9.97 14.50 -11.36
N GLY A 5 -9.10 15.29 -10.72
CA GLY A 5 -7.79 14.80 -10.29
C GLY A 5 -8.00 13.53 -9.47
N ALA A 6 -7.20 12.50 -9.73
CA ALA A 6 -7.29 11.24 -9.01
C ALA A 6 -7.22 11.50 -7.49
N LEU A 7 -8.21 10.99 -6.74
CA LEU A 7 -8.30 11.12 -5.29
C LEU A 7 -6.99 10.65 -4.64
N ILE A 8 -6.38 11.48 -3.80
CA ILE A 8 -5.29 11.07 -2.89
C ILE A 8 -5.74 11.39 -1.48
N THR A 9 -5.89 10.36 -0.64
CA THR A 9 -6.46 10.50 0.72
C THR A 9 -5.68 9.69 1.74
N THR A 10 -5.80 10.03 3.02
CA THR A 10 -5.35 9.20 4.15
C THR A 10 -6.52 8.49 4.85
N ARG A 11 -7.75 8.66 4.35
CA ARG A 11 -8.97 8.12 4.94
C ARG A 11 -9.48 6.94 4.14
N ALA A 12 -9.51 5.75 4.74
CA ALA A 12 -10.03 4.55 4.10
C ALA A 12 -11.49 4.72 3.63
N ALA A 13 -12.32 5.41 4.43
CA ALA A 13 -13.71 5.70 4.06
C ALA A 13 -13.85 6.42 2.72
N GLU A 14 -12.96 7.37 2.40
CA GLU A 14 -12.99 8.10 1.13
C GLU A 14 -12.58 7.20 -0.05
N LEU A 15 -11.61 6.31 0.15
CA LEU A 15 -11.26 5.31 -0.87
C LEU A 15 -12.41 4.31 -1.08
N ARG A 16 -13.11 3.90 -0.01
CA ARG A 16 -14.29 3.04 -0.07
C ARG A 16 -15.40 3.67 -0.90
N GLU A 17 -15.69 4.95 -0.65
CA GLU A 17 -16.69 5.73 -1.38
C GLU A 17 -16.33 5.89 -2.87
N ALA A 18 -15.05 6.08 -3.18
CA ALA A 18 -14.54 6.13 -4.55
C ALA A 18 -14.65 4.77 -5.28
N LEU A 19 -14.77 3.66 -4.55
CA LEU A 19 -14.86 2.29 -5.07
C LEU A 19 -16.13 1.58 -4.55
N PRO A 20 -17.35 2.04 -4.94
CA PRO A 20 -18.59 1.52 -4.38
C PRO A 20 -18.81 0.03 -4.71
N GLY A 21 -18.39 -0.41 -5.91
CA GLY A 21 -18.44 -1.82 -6.33
C GLY A 21 -17.22 -2.66 -5.90
N GLY A 22 -16.34 -2.11 -5.04
CA GLY A 22 -15.06 -2.72 -4.72
C GLY A 22 -14.09 -2.68 -5.91
N GLY A 23 -13.18 -3.65 -5.95
CA GLY A 23 -12.22 -3.81 -7.04
C GLY A 23 -10.85 -4.25 -6.55
N ALA A 24 -10.06 -4.83 -7.45
CA ALA A 24 -8.70 -5.23 -7.12
C ALA A 24 -7.87 -4.01 -6.70
N LEU A 25 -7.14 -4.14 -5.60
CA LEU A 25 -6.22 -3.09 -5.12
C LEU A 25 -4.77 -3.56 -5.26
N MET A 26 -3.88 -2.59 -5.36
CA MET A 26 -2.44 -2.81 -5.31
C MET A 26 -1.84 -1.97 -4.19
N ALA A 27 -1.06 -2.56 -3.29
CA ALA A 27 -0.25 -1.81 -2.33
C ALA A 27 1.20 -1.65 -2.80
N LEU A 28 1.80 -0.53 -2.43
CA LEU A 28 3.19 -0.18 -2.70
C LEU A 28 3.90 0.15 -1.39
N ASP A 29 4.96 -0.60 -1.09
CA ASP A 29 5.95 -0.23 -0.06
C ASP A 29 7.13 0.47 -0.75
N VAL A 30 7.26 1.78 -0.54
CA VAL A 30 8.20 2.63 -1.27
C VAL A 30 9.51 2.76 -0.48
N GLY A 31 10.35 1.73 -0.63
CA GLY A 31 11.74 1.72 -0.13
C GLY A 31 12.66 2.65 -0.93
N THR A 32 13.91 2.83 -0.52
CA THR A 32 14.88 3.71 -1.21
C THR A 32 15.42 3.11 -2.51
N LYS A 33 15.56 1.78 -2.56
CA LYS A 33 16.13 1.03 -3.70
C LYS A 33 15.11 0.17 -4.45
N THR A 34 13.96 -0.08 -3.84
CA THR A 34 12.96 -1.02 -4.32
C THR A 34 11.56 -0.50 -4.02
N VAL A 35 10.57 -1.02 -4.76
CA VAL A 35 9.15 -0.89 -4.44
C VAL A 35 8.58 -2.29 -4.27
N GLY A 36 8.21 -2.65 -3.04
CA GLY A 36 7.46 -3.88 -2.79
C GLY A 36 6.03 -3.71 -3.31
N THR A 37 5.45 -4.76 -3.90
CA THR A 37 4.05 -4.73 -4.35
C THR A 37 3.24 -5.81 -3.64
N ALA A 38 1.95 -5.59 -3.48
CA ALA A 38 0.98 -6.59 -3.05
C ALA A 38 -0.37 -6.33 -3.71
N PHE A 39 -1.23 -7.34 -3.74
CA PHE A 39 -2.52 -7.28 -4.42
C PHE A 39 -3.62 -7.95 -3.59
N CYS A 40 -4.84 -7.48 -3.77
CA CYS A 40 -6.05 -8.18 -3.32
C CYS A 40 -7.12 -8.11 -4.42
N ASP A 41 -8.13 -8.97 -4.30
CA ASP A 41 -9.29 -8.94 -5.18
C ASP A 41 -10.38 -7.97 -4.67
N ALA A 42 -11.51 -7.93 -5.38
CA ALA A 42 -12.63 -7.06 -5.03
C ALA A 42 -13.32 -7.41 -3.69
N GLY A 43 -13.04 -8.58 -3.12
CA GLY A 43 -13.59 -9.02 -1.84
C GLY A 43 -12.84 -8.46 -0.64
N TRP A 44 -11.68 -7.82 -0.85
CA TRP A 44 -10.91 -7.13 0.21
C TRP A 44 -10.70 -7.97 1.46
N SER A 45 -10.52 -9.28 1.29
CA SER A 45 -10.38 -10.23 2.41
C SER A 45 -8.92 -10.55 2.72
N PHE A 46 -8.10 -10.75 1.67
CA PHE A 46 -6.71 -11.16 1.83
C PHE A 46 -5.78 -10.40 0.89
N ALA A 47 -4.68 -9.91 1.45
CA ALA A 47 -3.55 -9.38 0.70
C ALA A 47 -2.56 -10.49 0.34
N THR A 48 -2.10 -10.50 -0.91
CA THR A 48 -1.06 -11.41 -1.39
C THR A 48 0.16 -10.61 -1.84
N ALA A 49 1.35 -10.99 -1.36
CA ALA A 49 2.59 -10.38 -1.77
C ALA A 49 2.82 -10.54 -3.28
N GLY A 50 3.26 -9.47 -3.92
CA GLY A 50 3.58 -9.41 -5.33
C GLY A 50 5.10 -9.40 -5.57
N THR A 51 5.48 -8.92 -6.75
CA THR A 51 6.90 -8.78 -7.12
C THR A 51 7.49 -7.49 -6.55
N THR A 52 8.73 -7.57 -6.05
CA THR A 52 9.50 -6.38 -5.71
C THR A 52 10.15 -5.79 -6.96
N LEU A 53 9.87 -4.53 -7.25
CA LEU A 53 10.45 -3.82 -8.39
C LEU A 53 11.71 -3.05 -7.95
N PRO A 54 12.80 -3.05 -8.74
CA PRO A 54 13.91 -2.14 -8.48
C PRO A 54 13.47 -0.70 -8.76
N ARG A 55 13.85 0.24 -7.88
CA ARG A 55 13.67 1.68 -8.14
C ARG A 55 14.79 2.21 -9.00
N GLY A 56 14.42 3.04 -9.96
CA GLY A 56 15.35 3.76 -10.80
C GLY A 56 14.76 5.10 -11.24
N LYS A 57 14.79 5.36 -12.54
CA LYS A 57 14.12 6.52 -13.12
C LYS A 57 12.61 6.33 -13.02
N PHE A 58 11.90 7.30 -12.44
CA PHE A 58 10.46 7.21 -12.19
C PHE A 58 9.65 6.84 -13.44
N THR A 59 10.00 7.35 -14.63
CA THR A 59 9.31 7.00 -15.88
C THR A 59 9.33 5.50 -16.17
N ALA A 60 10.46 4.82 -15.93
CA ALA A 60 10.59 3.38 -16.14
C ALA A 60 9.85 2.58 -15.06
N ASP A 61 9.88 3.08 -13.82
CA ASP A 61 9.17 2.45 -12.71
C ASP A 61 7.65 2.57 -12.90
N LYS A 62 7.16 3.73 -13.35
CA LYS A 62 5.75 3.98 -13.69
C LYS A 62 5.25 3.02 -14.78
N ALA A 63 6.03 2.80 -15.84
CA ALA A 63 5.63 1.87 -16.90
C ALA A 63 5.42 0.44 -16.39
N LYS A 64 6.29 -0.04 -15.49
CA LYS A 64 6.12 -1.36 -14.85
C LYS A 64 4.87 -1.41 -13.98
N LEU A 65 4.58 -0.33 -13.24
CA LEU A 65 3.36 -0.23 -12.44
C LEU A 65 2.10 -0.17 -13.31
N GLU A 66 2.13 0.56 -14.43
CA GLU A 66 1.04 0.60 -15.43
C GLU A 66 0.73 -0.79 -15.98
N ASP A 67 1.76 -1.57 -16.27
CA ASP A 67 1.62 -2.94 -16.72
C ASP A 67 0.95 -3.83 -15.67
N LEU A 68 1.38 -3.73 -14.40
CA LEU A 68 0.75 -4.46 -13.29
C LEU A 68 -0.70 -4.04 -13.08
N VAL A 69 -0.97 -2.73 -13.09
CA VAL A 69 -2.33 -2.16 -12.98
C VAL A 69 -3.24 -2.73 -14.07
N ARG A 70 -2.77 -2.76 -15.32
CA ARG A 70 -3.52 -3.29 -16.46
C ARG A 70 -3.75 -4.79 -16.34
N GLN A 71 -2.71 -5.57 -16.07
CA GLN A 71 -2.78 -7.03 -15.98
C GLN A 71 -3.71 -7.52 -14.87
N ARG A 72 -3.77 -6.79 -13.75
CA ARG A 72 -4.57 -7.14 -12.56
C ARG A 72 -5.90 -6.40 -12.50
N SER A 73 -6.21 -5.55 -13.49
CA SER A 73 -7.41 -4.69 -13.49
C SER A 73 -7.57 -3.87 -12.21
N VAL A 74 -6.46 -3.34 -11.69
CA VAL A 74 -6.42 -2.58 -10.43
C VAL A 74 -7.32 -1.35 -10.51
N LYS A 75 -8.09 -1.12 -9.45
CA LYS A 75 -9.05 -0.02 -9.31
C LYS A 75 -8.62 1.03 -8.29
N GLY A 76 -7.68 0.71 -7.40
CA GLY A 76 -7.14 1.66 -6.43
C GLY A 76 -5.75 1.24 -5.96
N ILE A 77 -4.99 2.23 -5.48
CA ILE A 77 -3.62 2.02 -4.98
C ILE A 77 -3.58 2.34 -3.49
N VAL A 78 -2.85 1.53 -2.73
CA VAL A 78 -2.51 1.80 -1.34
C VAL A 78 -1.01 2.05 -1.25
N ILE A 79 -0.58 3.08 -0.55
CA ILE A 79 0.84 3.39 -0.35
C ILE A 79 1.07 3.54 1.15
N GLY A 80 2.10 2.87 1.64
CA GLY A 80 2.57 3.04 3.00
C GLY A 80 2.90 4.49 3.35
N LEU A 81 2.41 4.98 4.49
CA LEU A 81 2.70 6.31 5.03
C LEU A 81 3.40 6.14 6.38
N PRO A 82 4.75 6.16 6.41
CA PRO A 82 5.53 5.96 7.62
C PRO A 82 5.53 7.24 8.47
N LEU A 83 4.49 7.39 9.30
CA LEU A 83 4.37 8.45 10.29
C LEU A 83 5.22 8.13 11.53
N ASN A 84 5.71 9.17 12.20
CA ASN A 84 6.33 9.03 13.51
C ASN A 84 5.26 8.67 14.55
N MET A 85 5.66 8.08 15.70
CA MET A 85 4.69 7.64 16.73
C MET A 85 3.75 8.76 17.22
N ASP A 86 4.22 10.00 17.26
CA ASP A 86 3.43 11.19 17.61
C ASP A 86 2.50 11.68 16.48
N GLY A 87 2.52 11.04 15.30
CA GLY A 87 1.74 11.37 14.12
C GLY A 87 2.43 12.37 13.18
N SER A 88 3.61 12.87 13.52
CA SER A 88 4.36 13.80 12.67
C SER A 88 4.95 13.11 11.43
N GLU A 89 5.17 13.90 10.37
CA GLU A 89 5.72 13.42 9.11
C GLU A 89 7.23 13.66 9.01
N GLY A 90 8.00 12.59 8.81
CA GLY A 90 9.42 12.69 8.44
C GLY A 90 9.66 12.70 6.92
N PRO A 91 10.93 12.73 6.48
CA PRO A 91 11.29 12.69 5.06
C PRO A 91 10.72 11.50 4.28
N ARG A 92 10.55 10.34 4.92
CA ARG A 92 9.96 9.14 4.30
C ARG A 92 8.48 9.30 4.00
N ALA A 93 7.72 9.95 4.90
CA ALA A 93 6.31 10.25 4.66
C ALA A 93 6.16 11.23 3.49
N GLN A 94 7.02 12.27 3.43
CA GLN A 94 7.04 13.21 2.30
C GLN A 94 7.37 12.53 0.98
N ALA A 95 8.33 11.59 0.97
CA ALA A 95 8.66 10.80 -0.21
C ALA A 95 7.46 9.96 -0.69
N SER A 96 6.72 9.35 0.24
CA SER A 96 5.52 8.55 -0.08
C SER A 96 4.39 9.41 -0.66
N ARG A 97 4.17 10.61 -0.10
CA ARG A 97 3.23 11.60 -0.65
C ARG A 97 3.64 12.10 -2.04
N ALA A 98 4.93 12.32 -2.25
CA ALA A 98 5.43 12.72 -3.57
C ALA A 98 5.24 11.58 -4.59
N TYR A 99 5.47 10.33 -4.17
CA TYR A 99 5.25 9.15 -5.01
C TYR A 99 3.78 9.01 -5.41
N ALA A 100 2.85 9.17 -4.45
CA ALA A 100 1.40 9.18 -4.72
C ALA A 100 1.01 10.22 -5.77
N ARG A 101 1.52 11.46 -5.64
CA ARG A 101 1.28 12.54 -6.62
C ARG A 101 1.83 12.21 -8.00
N ASN A 102 3.01 11.60 -8.08
CA ASN A 102 3.60 11.20 -9.36
C ASN A 102 2.83 10.05 -10.03
N LEU A 103 2.04 9.28 -9.27
CA LEU A 103 1.14 8.25 -9.79
C LEU A 103 -0.25 8.79 -10.18
N ALA A 104 -0.57 10.05 -9.88
CA ALA A 104 -1.86 10.65 -10.25
C ALA A 104 -2.23 10.48 -11.75
N PRO A 105 -1.29 10.51 -12.72
CA PRO A 105 -1.61 10.25 -14.13
C PRO A 105 -2.10 8.84 -14.44
N LEU A 106 -2.06 7.89 -13.49
CA LEU A 106 -2.71 6.59 -13.64
C LEU A 106 -4.23 6.67 -13.55
N GLY A 107 -4.78 7.78 -13.06
CA GLY A 107 -6.23 7.97 -12.93
C GLY A 107 -6.88 7.10 -11.86
N LEU A 108 -6.10 6.47 -10.97
CA LEU A 108 -6.59 5.61 -9.89
C LEU A 108 -6.62 6.36 -8.56
N PRO A 109 -7.65 6.19 -7.72
CA PRO A 109 -7.65 6.71 -6.36
C PRO A 109 -6.52 6.05 -5.54
N VAL A 110 -5.87 6.85 -4.70
CA VAL A 110 -4.74 6.45 -3.86
C VAL A 110 -5.05 6.68 -2.40
N LEU A 111 -4.87 5.64 -1.58
CA LEU A 111 -4.87 5.73 -0.12
C LEU A 111 -3.44 5.71 0.41
N LEU A 112 -3.08 6.73 1.17
CA LEU A 112 -1.87 6.80 2.00
C LEU A 112 -2.19 6.19 3.36
N TRP A 113 -1.70 4.98 3.61
CA TRP A 113 -2.04 4.15 4.76
C TRP A 113 -1.08 4.35 5.92
N ASP A 114 -1.59 4.71 7.09
CA ASP A 114 -0.78 4.90 8.30
C ASP A 114 -0.23 3.56 8.82
N GLU A 115 1.10 3.39 8.72
CA GLU A 115 1.78 2.14 9.07
C GLU A 115 1.95 1.92 10.57
N ARG A 116 1.70 2.93 11.42
CA ARG A 116 2.00 2.90 12.87
C ARG A 116 1.32 1.77 13.64
N TRP A 117 0.20 1.27 13.12
CA TRP A 117 -0.59 0.22 13.74
C TRP A 117 -0.22 -1.19 13.30
N SER A 118 0.61 -1.33 12.25
CA SER A 118 0.86 -2.61 11.60
C SER A 118 2.02 -3.41 12.18
N THR A 119 3.03 -2.76 12.77
CA THR A 119 4.22 -3.46 13.28
C THR A 119 3.99 -4.12 14.64
N ALA A 120 3.26 -3.48 15.56
CA ALA A 120 3.07 -4.02 16.90
C ALA A 120 2.14 -5.24 16.98
N SER A 121 1.16 -5.37 16.09
CA SER A 121 0.29 -6.56 15.98
C SER A 121 0.97 -7.66 15.16
N ALA A 122 1.54 -7.34 14.00
CA ALA A 122 2.23 -8.31 13.16
C ALA A 122 3.45 -8.94 13.87
N GLU A 123 4.22 -8.17 14.65
CA GLU A 123 5.30 -8.74 15.45
C GLU A 123 4.78 -9.69 16.54
N ARG A 124 3.65 -9.37 17.18
CA ARG A 124 3.03 -10.22 18.21
C ARG A 124 2.52 -11.54 17.63
N ASP A 125 1.86 -11.50 16.48
CA ASP A 125 1.37 -12.72 15.81
C ASP A 125 2.52 -13.61 15.31
N MET A 126 3.62 -13.00 14.86
CA MET A 126 4.83 -13.74 14.46
C MET A 126 5.63 -14.28 15.64
N ILE A 127 5.59 -13.63 16.81
CA ILE A 127 6.10 -14.17 18.08
C ILE A 127 5.28 -15.40 18.49
N ALA A 128 3.95 -15.34 18.36
CA ALA A 128 3.07 -16.46 18.69
C ALA A 128 3.29 -17.70 17.79
N GLN A 129 3.89 -17.53 16.61
CA GLN A 129 4.26 -18.60 15.68
C GLN A 129 5.68 -19.15 15.87
N ASP A 130 6.38 -18.80 16.96
CA ASP A 130 7.70 -19.30 17.37
C ASP A 130 8.81 -19.19 16.29
N MET A 131 8.77 -18.11 15.50
CA MET A 131 9.73 -17.88 14.41
C MET A 131 11.02 -17.21 14.91
N SER A 132 12.19 -17.64 14.42
CA SER A 132 13.48 -17.01 14.79
C SER A 132 13.58 -15.55 14.31
N ARG A 133 14.36 -14.70 14.99
CA ARG A 133 14.49 -13.25 14.69
C ARG A 133 14.94 -12.98 13.25
N GLY A 134 15.86 -13.79 12.71
CA GLY A 134 16.34 -13.67 11.33
C GLY A 134 15.26 -13.97 10.29
N LYS A 135 14.51 -15.07 10.48
CA LYS A 135 13.38 -15.43 9.60
C LYS A 135 12.22 -14.44 9.71
N ARG A 136 12.03 -13.80 10.87
CA ARG A 136 11.08 -12.69 11.05
C ARG A 136 11.48 -11.48 10.21
N ALA A 137 12.72 -11.02 10.33
CA ALA A 137 13.20 -9.87 9.56
C ALA A 137 13.08 -10.10 8.03
N GLU A 138 13.46 -11.29 7.56
CA GLU A 138 13.38 -11.65 6.13
C GLU A 138 11.94 -11.76 5.60
N ARG A 139 11.01 -12.25 6.44
CA ARG A 139 9.58 -12.33 6.08
C ARG A 139 8.88 -10.97 6.16
N ILE A 140 9.25 -10.13 7.13
CA ILE A 140 8.75 -8.75 7.25
C ILE A 140 9.22 -7.91 6.04
N ASP A 141 10.47 -8.03 5.62
CA ASP A 141 11.04 -7.26 4.50
C ASP A 141 10.47 -7.69 3.13
N SER A 142 10.09 -8.97 3.00
CA SER A 142 9.43 -9.49 1.78
C SER A 142 7.90 -9.32 1.77
N HIS A 143 7.28 -8.96 2.89
CA HIS A 143 5.82 -8.86 3.03
C HIS A 143 5.30 -7.47 3.44
N ALA A 144 6.16 -6.45 3.55
CA ALA A 144 5.74 -5.11 3.98
C ALA A 144 4.55 -4.56 3.18
N ALA A 145 4.59 -4.67 1.84
CA ALA A 145 3.48 -4.26 0.99
C ALA A 145 2.18 -5.05 1.26
N ALA A 146 2.28 -6.34 1.58
CA ALA A 146 1.12 -7.17 1.90
C ALA A 146 0.53 -6.82 3.27
N VAL A 147 1.36 -6.50 4.26
CA VAL A 147 0.93 -6.03 5.58
C VAL A 147 0.24 -4.67 5.48
N ILE A 148 0.81 -3.74 4.71
CA ILE A 148 0.18 -2.45 4.39
C ILE A 148 -1.19 -2.67 3.76
N LEU A 149 -1.27 -3.54 2.75
CA LEU A 149 -2.52 -3.81 2.06
C LEU A 149 -3.54 -4.45 2.99
N GLN A 150 -3.14 -5.43 3.81
CA GLN A 150 -4.05 -6.12 4.71
C GLN A 150 -4.70 -5.15 5.70
N GLY A 151 -3.90 -4.29 6.36
CA GLY A 151 -4.44 -3.28 7.27
C GLY A 151 -5.41 -2.33 6.57
N ALA A 152 -5.08 -1.90 5.35
CA ALA A 152 -5.95 -1.03 4.58
C ALA A 152 -7.28 -1.70 4.20
N ILE A 153 -7.25 -2.96 3.73
CA ILE A 153 -8.47 -3.67 3.31
C ILE A 153 -9.35 -4.06 4.50
N ASP A 154 -8.76 -4.37 5.66
CA ASP A 154 -9.50 -4.59 6.90
C ASP A 154 -10.29 -3.34 7.29
N ALA A 155 -9.69 -2.16 7.19
CA ALA A 155 -10.36 -0.89 7.42
C ALA A 155 -11.43 -0.56 6.35
N LEU A 156 -11.18 -0.87 5.08
CA LEU A 156 -12.14 -0.69 3.99
C LEU A 156 -13.37 -1.60 4.12
N ALA A 157 -13.17 -2.83 4.61
CA ALA A 157 -14.21 -3.81 4.84
C ALA A 157 -15.02 -3.55 6.13
N GLY A 158 -14.61 -2.58 6.95
CA GLY A 158 -15.23 -2.30 8.25
C GLY A 158 -14.88 -3.34 9.32
N ALA A 159 -13.81 -4.12 9.11
CA ALA A 159 -13.27 -5.07 10.08
C ALA A 159 -12.32 -4.39 11.10
N ALA A 160 -12.08 -3.09 10.98
CA ALA A 160 -11.34 -2.33 11.97
C ALA A 160 -12.25 -2.00 13.18
N PHE A 161 -11.95 -2.66 14.30
CA PHE A 161 -12.51 -2.46 15.63
C PHE A 161 -12.22 -1.06 16.21
#